data_AF-Q1MP38-F1
#
_entry.id   AF-Q1MP38-F1
#
_cell.length_a   1.000
_cell.length_b   1.000
_cell.length_c   1.000
_cell.angle_alpha   90.00
_cell.angle_beta   90.00
_cell.angle_gamma   90.00
#
_symmetry.space_group_name_H-M   'P 1'
#
loop_
_entity.id
_entity.type
_entity.pdbx_description
1 polymer ?
#
loop_
_entity_poly.entity_id
_entity_poly.type
_entity_poly.pdbx_seq_one_letter_code
_entity_poly.pdbx_strand_id
1 'polypeptide(L)'
;MSIAKFFSNQTALLWKFMSYFQPPVVRILHIVITLLIVINLILGYGFLCSTKNPDTYIICSSLLWVHISIGILLTLLTLLFIPACLFHRGIRHFYPYLWGDTKQLIKDLKVSLSFKLIPPTSGGLAAVVQGLGLGALLLTELAGIIWFIGWQTDGLYAHFFKEVHKVSATLLALYLLGHGTMATIHFIVWQRRVARKKMRQKKSD
;
A
#
# COMPACT_ATOMS: atom_id res chain seq x y z
N MET A 1 -23.93 -16.81 14.77
CA MET A 1 -23.19 -15.55 15.03
C MET A 1 -23.62 -14.54 13.97
N SER A 2 -24.06 -13.35 14.34
CA SER A 2 -24.47 -12.32 13.35
C SER A 2 -23.28 -11.90 12.48
N ILE A 3 -23.55 -11.61 11.21
CA ILE A 3 -22.55 -11.12 10.23
C ILE A 3 -21.82 -9.89 10.77
N ALA A 4 -22.54 -8.95 11.40
CA ALA A 4 -21.94 -7.75 12.00
C ALA A 4 -20.93 -8.10 13.11
N LYS A 5 -21.25 -9.10 13.95
CA LYS A 5 -20.38 -9.58 15.03
C LYS A 5 -19.15 -10.29 14.50
N PHE A 6 -19.27 -11.01 13.37
CA PHE A 6 -18.13 -11.60 12.68
C PHE A 6 -17.16 -10.51 12.21
N PHE A 7 -17.64 -9.51 11.47
CA PHE A 7 -16.79 -8.42 10.97
C PHE A 7 -16.14 -7.62 12.09
N SER A 8 -16.89 -7.26 13.13
CA SER A 8 -16.34 -6.56 14.30
C SER A 8 -15.21 -7.36 14.98
N ASN A 9 -15.35 -8.68 15.09
CA ASN A 9 -14.30 -9.51 15.66
C ASN A 9 -13.07 -9.60 14.73
N GLN A 10 -13.28 -9.69 13.41
CA GLN A 10 -12.17 -9.71 12.44
C GLN A 10 -11.40 -8.38 12.43
N THR A 11 -12.09 -7.24 12.49
CA THR A 11 -11.44 -5.92 12.54
C THR A 11 -10.63 -5.74 13.81
N ALA A 12 -11.15 -6.17 14.97
CA ALA A 12 -10.40 -6.15 16.23
C ALA A 12 -9.14 -7.04 16.18
N LEU A 13 -9.24 -8.23 15.59
CA LEU A 13 -8.10 -9.13 15.39
C LEU A 13 -7.06 -8.53 14.44
N LEU A 14 -7.49 -7.92 13.34
CA LEU A 14 -6.61 -7.26 12.38
C LEU A 14 -5.90 -6.07 13.02
N TRP A 15 -6.63 -5.25 13.79
CA TRP A 15 -6.07 -4.13 14.53
C TRP A 15 -4.96 -4.58 15.49
N LYS A 16 -5.21 -5.66 16.24
CA LYS A 16 -4.21 -6.28 17.13
C LYS A 16 -3.03 -6.86 16.35
N PHE A 17 -3.27 -7.47 15.19
CA PHE A 17 -2.20 -8.01 14.36
C PHE A 17 -1.28 -6.89 13.84
N MET A 18 -1.85 -5.79 13.34
CA MET A 18 -1.05 -4.66 12.85
C MET A 18 -0.26 -3.96 13.96
N SER A 19 -0.74 -4.00 15.22
CA SER A 19 -0.05 -3.35 16.33
C SER A 19 1.35 -3.92 16.60
N TYR A 20 1.65 -5.14 16.14
CA TYR A 20 2.99 -5.72 16.24
C TYR A 20 4.01 -5.04 15.32
N PHE A 21 3.55 -4.35 14.26
CA PHE A 21 4.42 -3.81 13.21
C PHE A 21 4.46 -2.30 13.16
N GLN A 22 3.40 -1.61 13.60
CA GLN A 22 3.25 -0.17 13.44
C GLN A 22 2.60 0.47 14.67
N PRO A 23 3.04 1.67 15.10
CA PRO A 23 2.38 2.42 16.17
C PRO A 23 0.98 2.88 15.73
N PRO A 24 0.08 3.25 16.67
CA PRO A 24 -1.31 3.60 16.37
C PRO A 24 -1.49 4.65 15.26
N VAL A 25 -0.72 5.74 15.29
CA VAL A 25 -0.83 6.82 14.30
C VAL A 25 -0.46 6.33 12.90
N VAL A 26 0.65 5.61 12.77
CA VAL A 26 1.10 5.04 11.48
C VAL A 26 0.08 4.02 10.95
N ARG A 27 -0.57 3.24 11.82
CA ARG A 27 -1.63 2.30 11.38
C ARG A 27 -2.83 3.02 10.80
N ILE A 28 -3.29 4.09 11.45
CA ILE A 28 -4.43 4.88 10.96
C ILE A 28 -4.08 5.49 9.61
N LEU A 29 -2.92 6.15 9.50
CA LEU A 29 -2.44 6.72 8.24
C LEU A 29 -2.34 5.66 7.15
N HIS A 30 -1.77 4.49 7.46
CA HIS A 30 -1.63 3.39 6.50
C HIS A 30 -2.98 2.91 5.97
N ILE A 31 -3.99 2.73 6.84
CA ILE A 31 -5.34 2.33 6.44
C ILE A 31 -5.99 3.41 5.56
N VAL A 32 -5.94 4.68 6.00
CA VAL A 32 -6.52 5.80 5.26
C VAL A 32 -5.89 5.93 3.88
N ILE A 33 -4.56 5.93 3.80
CA ILE A 33 -3.82 5.97 2.53
C ILE A 33 -4.17 4.78 1.65
N THR A 34 -4.22 3.57 2.20
CA THR A 34 -4.59 2.37 1.42
C THR A 34 -5.99 2.48 0.83
N LEU A 35 -6.97 2.94 1.62
CA LEU A 35 -8.34 3.14 1.14
C LEU A 35 -8.41 4.22 0.05
N LEU A 36 -7.72 5.34 0.25
CA LEU A 36 -7.64 6.41 -0.74
C LEU A 36 -6.95 5.94 -2.03
N ILE A 37 -5.87 5.15 -1.95
CA ILE A 37 -5.23 4.54 -3.13
C ILE A 37 -6.22 3.65 -3.88
N VAL A 38 -6.96 2.78 -3.19
CA VAL A 38 -7.96 1.90 -3.83
C VAL A 38 -9.02 2.72 -4.54
N ILE A 39 -9.59 3.71 -3.87
CA ILE A 39 -10.59 4.61 -4.45
C ILE A 39 -9.99 5.33 -5.66
N ASN A 40 -8.79 5.88 -5.53
CA ASN A 40 -8.15 6.67 -6.57
C ASN A 40 -7.77 5.84 -7.81
N LEU A 41 -7.40 4.57 -7.62
CA LEU A 41 -7.19 3.61 -8.71
C LEU A 41 -8.50 3.31 -9.43
N ILE A 42 -9.59 3.03 -8.69
CA ILE A 42 -10.91 2.78 -9.28
C ILE A 42 -11.37 3.99 -10.11
N LEU A 43 -11.22 5.21 -9.57
CA LEU A 43 -11.51 6.44 -10.29
C LEU A 43 -10.63 6.56 -11.55
N GLY A 44 -9.32 6.32 -11.40
CA GLY A 44 -8.32 6.27 -12.46
C GLY A 44 -8.75 5.45 -13.67
N TYR A 45 -9.24 4.24 -13.43
CA TYR A 45 -9.77 3.37 -14.48
C TYR A 45 -11.17 3.80 -14.95
N GLY A 46 -11.99 4.37 -14.07
CA GLY A 46 -13.37 4.76 -14.35
C GLY A 46 -13.54 5.94 -15.30
N PHE A 47 -12.64 6.93 -15.30
CA PHE A 47 -12.67 8.05 -16.26
C PHE A 47 -11.91 7.78 -17.57
N LEU A 48 -11.43 6.55 -17.82
CA LEU A 48 -10.95 6.14 -19.15
C LEU A 48 -12.08 6.12 -20.21
N CYS A 49 -13.33 6.24 -19.78
CA CYS A 49 -14.50 6.44 -20.63
C CYS A 49 -14.36 7.75 -21.44
N SER A 50 -14.72 7.70 -22.73
CA SER A 50 -14.46 8.79 -23.67
C SER A 50 -15.19 10.08 -23.30
N THR A 51 -14.43 11.15 -23.04
CA THR A 51 -14.97 12.52 -22.92
C THR A 51 -15.53 13.06 -24.23
N LYS A 52 -15.40 12.31 -25.34
CA LYS A 52 -15.95 12.69 -26.66
C LYS A 52 -17.42 12.32 -26.83
N ASN A 53 -17.99 11.46 -25.97
CA ASN A 53 -19.42 11.19 -25.98
C ASN A 53 -20.13 12.22 -25.07
N PRO A 54 -21.04 13.05 -25.61
CA PRO A 54 -21.78 14.04 -24.83
C PRO A 54 -22.53 13.43 -23.63
N ASP A 55 -23.06 12.21 -23.79
CA ASP A 55 -23.86 11.53 -22.77
C ASP A 55 -23.02 11.16 -21.54
N THR A 56 -21.73 10.91 -21.72
CA THR A 56 -20.80 10.53 -20.65
C THR A 56 -19.88 11.66 -20.20
N TYR A 57 -19.85 12.79 -20.90
CA TYR A 57 -18.93 13.89 -20.66
C TYR A 57 -18.96 14.40 -19.21
N ILE A 58 -20.16 14.70 -18.69
CA ILE A 58 -20.33 15.25 -17.34
C ILE A 58 -19.76 14.29 -16.29
N ILE A 59 -20.15 13.02 -16.36
CA ILE A 59 -19.72 11.99 -15.42
C ILE A 59 -18.21 11.79 -15.49
N CYS A 60 -17.64 11.66 -16.69
CA CYS A 60 -16.20 11.43 -16.87
C CYS A 60 -15.37 12.63 -16.38
N SER A 61 -15.82 13.85 -16.66
CA SER A 61 -15.20 15.08 -16.17
C SER A 61 -15.24 15.16 -14.64
N SER A 62 -16.38 14.87 -14.02
CA SER A 62 -16.49 14.83 -12.55
C SER A 62 -15.56 13.78 -11.92
N LEU A 63 -15.50 12.57 -12.47
CA LEU A 63 -14.62 11.50 -11.97
C LEU A 63 -13.13 11.89 -12.08
N LEU A 64 -12.74 12.57 -13.16
CA LEU A 64 -11.39 13.10 -13.33
C LEU A 64 -11.04 14.11 -12.22
N TRP A 65 -11.91 15.09 -11.96
CA TRP A 65 -11.65 16.09 -10.92
C TRP A 65 -11.62 15.49 -9.51
N VAL A 66 -12.46 14.50 -9.23
CA VAL A 66 -12.42 13.76 -7.96
C VAL A 66 -11.10 12.98 -7.83
N HIS A 67 -10.63 12.33 -8.89
CA HIS A 67 -9.33 11.65 -8.91
C HIS A 67 -8.17 12.61 -8.62
N ILE A 68 -8.14 13.77 -9.29
CA ILE A 68 -7.10 14.79 -9.06
C ILE A 68 -7.16 15.28 -7.60
N SER A 69 -8.35 15.58 -7.09
CA SER A 69 -8.52 16.09 -5.72
C SER A 69 -8.07 15.08 -4.66
N ILE A 70 -8.44 13.80 -4.83
CA ILE A 70 -7.99 12.72 -3.95
C ILE A 70 -6.49 12.49 -4.09
N GLY A 71 -5.94 12.57 -5.31
CA GLY A 71 -4.50 12.46 -5.56
C GLY A 71 -3.67 13.55 -4.85
N ILE A 72 -4.16 14.79 -4.84
CA ILE A 72 -3.53 15.89 -4.11
C ILE A 72 -3.58 15.63 -2.60
N LEU A 73 -4.75 15.22 -2.06
CA LEU A 73 -4.88 14.85 -0.65
C LEU A 73 -3.94 13.70 -0.27
N LEU A 74 -3.87 12.65 -1.11
CA LEU A 74 -2.96 11.52 -0.95
C LEU A 74 -1.52 11.98 -0.86
N THR A 75 -1.09 12.88 -1.75
CA THR A 75 0.27 13.44 -1.75
C THR A 75 0.60 14.09 -0.39
N LEU A 76 -0.31 14.90 0.15
CA LEU A 76 -0.11 15.53 1.47
C LEU A 76 0.00 14.50 2.60
N LEU A 77 -0.86 13.48 2.59
CA LEU A 77 -0.82 12.41 3.59
C LEU A 77 0.43 11.54 3.47
N THR A 78 0.89 11.26 2.26
CA THR A 78 2.11 10.49 1.98
C THR A 78 3.36 11.24 2.44
N LEU A 79 3.41 12.55 2.23
CA LEU A 79 4.49 13.41 2.75
C LEU A 79 4.57 13.40 4.29
N LEU A 80 3.48 13.13 5.00
CA LEU A 80 3.49 12.90 6.45
C LEU A 80 3.84 11.45 6.81
N PHE A 81 3.33 10.50 6.04
CA PHE A 81 3.44 9.06 6.32
C PHE A 81 4.85 8.51 6.08
N ILE A 82 5.53 8.91 5.01
CA ILE A 82 6.87 8.43 4.68
C ILE A 82 7.87 8.80 5.78
N PRO A 83 8.00 10.08 6.21
CA PRO A 83 8.88 10.43 7.31
C PRO A 83 8.54 9.68 8.59
N ALA A 84 7.25 9.54 8.95
CA ALA A 84 6.85 8.78 10.12
C ALA A 84 7.36 7.32 10.06
N CYS A 85 7.24 6.67 8.90
CA CYS A 85 7.77 5.32 8.69
C CYS A 85 9.30 5.27 8.81
N LEU A 86 10.00 6.25 8.21
CA LEU A 86 11.46 6.33 8.24
C LEU A 86 12.01 6.66 9.64
N PHE A 87 11.37 7.54 10.42
CA PHE A 87 11.78 7.84 11.79
C PHE A 87 11.61 6.64 12.72
N HIS A 88 10.56 5.84 12.55
CA HIS A 88 10.32 4.69 13.42
C HIS A 88 11.22 3.49 13.14
N ARG A 89 11.70 3.30 11.91
CA ARG A 89 12.42 2.08 11.49
C ARG A 89 13.82 2.34 10.91
N GLY A 90 14.08 3.56 10.44
CA GLY A 90 15.30 3.93 9.72
C GLY A 90 15.22 3.58 8.23
N ILE A 91 15.90 4.34 7.38
CA ILE A 91 15.92 4.12 5.92
C ILE A 91 16.55 2.78 5.53
N ARG A 92 17.61 2.36 6.25
CA ARG A 92 18.31 1.09 6.02
C ARG A 92 17.43 -0.14 6.30
N HIS A 93 16.37 0.01 7.10
CA HIS A 93 15.40 -1.06 7.32
C HIS A 93 14.64 -1.42 6.04
N PHE A 94 14.25 -0.41 5.26
CA PHE A 94 13.47 -0.57 4.02
C PHE A 94 14.35 -0.76 2.79
N TYR A 95 15.53 -0.14 2.77
CA TYR A 95 16.42 -0.13 1.61
C TYR A 95 17.84 -0.65 1.94
N PRO A 96 17.97 -1.85 2.53
CA PRO A 96 19.25 -2.36 3.01
C PRO A 96 20.28 -2.57 1.89
N TYR A 97 19.82 -2.81 0.66
CA TYR A 97 20.64 -3.00 -0.53
C TYR A 97 21.42 -1.73 -0.94
N LEU A 98 20.95 -0.54 -0.57
CA LEU A 98 21.69 0.72 -0.80
C LEU A 98 22.97 0.81 0.05
N TRP A 99 23.08 -0.02 1.10
CA TRP A 99 24.27 -0.14 1.96
C TRP A 99 25.00 -1.48 1.78
N GLY A 100 24.63 -2.28 0.77
CA GLY A 100 25.20 -3.62 0.58
C GLY A 100 24.76 -4.66 1.63
N ASP A 101 23.78 -4.36 2.48
CA ASP A 101 23.31 -5.23 3.56
C ASP A 101 22.24 -6.23 3.07
N THR A 102 22.60 -7.05 2.08
CA THR A 102 21.63 -7.90 1.37
C THR A 102 21.50 -9.32 1.94
N LYS A 103 22.30 -9.68 2.96
CA LYS A 103 22.35 -11.05 3.48
C LYS A 103 20.98 -11.55 3.95
N GLN A 104 20.26 -10.74 4.72
CA GLN A 104 18.94 -11.09 5.25
C GLN A 104 17.89 -11.14 4.13
N LEU A 105 17.90 -10.17 3.22
CA LEU A 105 17.01 -10.14 2.05
C LEU A 105 17.17 -11.40 1.18
N ILE A 106 18.41 -11.77 0.83
CA ILE A 106 18.69 -12.94 -0.02
C ILE A 106 18.27 -14.24 0.69
N LYS A 107 18.56 -14.34 2.00
CA LYS A 107 18.11 -15.49 2.81
C LYS A 107 16.60 -15.63 2.78
N ASP A 108 15.88 -14.53 2.98
CA ASP A 108 14.43 -14.54 3.00
C ASP A 108 13.87 -14.88 1.60
N LEU A 109 14.43 -14.30 0.54
CA LEU A 109 14.01 -14.61 -0.82
C LEU A 109 14.13 -16.11 -1.13
N LYS A 110 15.26 -16.76 -0.79
CA LYS A 110 15.47 -18.20 -1.00
C LYS A 110 14.45 -19.06 -0.25
N VAL A 111 14.13 -18.68 0.99
CA VAL A 111 13.14 -19.42 1.79
C VAL A 111 11.72 -19.20 1.25
N SER A 112 11.38 -18.00 0.78
CA SER A 112 10.07 -17.68 0.20
C SER A 112 9.85 -18.39 -1.12
N LEU A 113 10.90 -18.56 -1.94
CA LEU A 113 10.86 -19.38 -3.15
C LEU A 113 10.56 -20.86 -2.86
N SER A 114 10.83 -21.33 -1.64
CA SER A 114 10.42 -22.67 -1.17
C SER A 114 9.00 -22.71 -0.61
N PHE A 115 8.17 -21.69 -0.89
CA PHE A 115 6.81 -21.52 -0.39
C PHE A 115 6.67 -21.55 1.15
N LYS A 116 7.76 -21.20 1.86
CA LYS A 116 7.75 -21.11 3.32
C LYS A 116 7.45 -19.68 3.75
N LEU A 117 6.57 -19.55 4.74
CA LEU A 117 6.22 -18.26 5.33
C LEU A 117 7.33 -17.78 6.28
N ILE A 118 7.82 -16.57 6.08
CA ILE A 118 8.99 -16.03 6.78
C ILE A 118 8.55 -14.95 7.76
N PRO A 119 9.02 -14.95 9.00
CA PRO A 119 8.72 -13.85 9.92
C PRO A 119 9.25 -12.50 9.36
N PRO A 120 8.51 -11.40 9.52
CA PRO A 120 9.03 -10.08 9.19
C PRO A 120 10.27 -9.76 10.04
N THR A 121 11.36 -9.38 9.38
CA THR A 121 12.64 -9.00 10.02
C THR A 121 13.16 -7.70 9.43
N SER A 122 14.05 -7.02 10.16
CA SER A 122 14.70 -5.80 9.67
C SER A 122 15.60 -6.10 8.48
N GLY A 123 15.49 -5.33 7.39
CA GLY A 123 16.23 -5.56 6.15
C GLY A 123 15.88 -6.88 5.43
N GLY A 124 14.86 -7.60 5.92
CA GLY A 124 14.34 -8.80 5.29
C GLY A 124 13.33 -8.51 4.19
N LEU A 125 12.82 -9.57 3.56
CA LEU A 125 11.95 -9.47 2.38
C LEU A 125 10.71 -8.60 2.64
N ALA A 126 10.04 -8.77 3.78
CA ALA A 126 8.84 -7.99 4.11
C ALA A 126 9.13 -6.47 4.25
N ALA A 127 10.27 -6.11 4.84
CA ALA A 127 10.67 -4.71 4.98
C ALA A 127 11.02 -4.08 3.63
N VAL A 128 11.70 -4.83 2.76
CA VAL A 128 12.02 -4.39 1.40
C VAL A 128 10.77 -4.22 0.55
N VAL A 129 9.83 -5.17 0.60
CA VAL A 129 8.53 -5.04 -0.07
C VAL A 129 7.82 -3.78 0.40
N GLN A 130 7.76 -3.52 1.71
CA GLN A 130 7.18 -2.28 2.23
C GLN A 130 7.88 -1.03 1.69
N GLY A 131 9.22 -1.03 1.63
CA GLY A 131 10.01 0.06 1.03
C GLY A 131 9.68 0.29 -0.45
N LEU A 132 9.58 -0.77 -1.25
CA LEU A 132 9.15 -0.66 -2.65
C LEU A 132 7.76 -0.04 -2.78
N GLY A 133 6.84 -0.35 -1.88
CA GLY A 133 5.53 0.29 -1.80
C GLY A 133 5.60 1.79 -1.55
N LEU A 134 6.44 2.22 -0.60
CA LEU A 134 6.67 3.65 -0.33
C LEU A 134 7.25 4.38 -1.55
N GLY A 135 8.23 3.76 -2.22
CA GLY A 135 8.82 4.31 -3.44
C GLY A 135 7.84 4.39 -4.61
N ALA A 136 7.05 3.34 -4.84
CA ALA A 136 6.05 3.30 -5.90
C ALA A 136 4.93 4.34 -5.68
N LEU A 137 4.50 4.51 -4.43
CA LEU A 137 3.52 5.53 -4.05
C LEU A 137 4.06 6.94 -4.34
N LEU A 138 5.26 7.25 -3.84
CA LEU A 138 5.88 8.56 -4.02
C LEU A 138 6.13 8.86 -5.50
N LEU A 139 6.63 7.90 -6.28
CA LEU A 139 6.83 8.07 -7.73
C LEU A 139 5.51 8.38 -8.45
N THR A 140 4.43 7.67 -8.09
CA THR A 140 3.12 7.88 -8.70
C THR A 140 2.53 9.24 -8.39
N GLU A 141 2.63 9.68 -7.13
CA GLU A 141 2.14 10.98 -6.69
C GLU A 141 2.94 12.13 -7.32
N LEU A 142 4.28 12.07 -7.28
CA LEU A 142 5.13 13.09 -7.87
C LEU A 142 4.92 13.20 -9.39
N ALA A 143 4.85 12.07 -10.10
CA ALA A 143 4.54 12.08 -11.52
C ALA A 143 3.15 12.66 -11.81
N GLY A 144 2.16 12.37 -10.96
CA GLY A 144 0.80 12.92 -11.08
C GLY A 144 0.75 14.43 -10.88
N ILE A 145 1.44 14.96 -9.86
CA ILE A 145 1.50 16.41 -9.61
C ILE A 145 2.24 17.14 -10.73
N ILE A 146 3.39 16.62 -11.18
CA ILE A 146 4.16 17.24 -12.27
C ILE A 146 3.35 17.20 -13.57
N TRP A 147 2.67 16.08 -13.85
CA TRP A 147 1.76 15.99 -14.98
C TRP A 147 0.63 17.02 -14.88
N PHE A 148 -0.03 17.13 -13.72
CA PHE A 148 -1.11 18.10 -13.52
C PHE A 148 -0.65 19.54 -13.76
N ILE A 149 0.47 19.95 -13.18
CA ILE A 149 1.05 21.29 -13.38
C ILE A 149 1.40 21.51 -14.85
N GLY A 150 2.04 20.53 -15.50
CA GLY A 150 2.38 20.60 -16.91
C GLY A 150 1.15 20.68 -17.81
N TRP A 151 0.06 19.98 -17.46
CA TRP A 151 -1.20 20.06 -18.19
C TRP A 151 -1.86 21.44 -18.06
N GLN A 152 -1.77 22.10 -16.90
CA GLN A 152 -2.32 23.44 -16.70
C GLN A 152 -1.50 24.55 -17.37
N THR A 153 -0.24 24.30 -17.69
CA THR A 153 0.70 25.30 -18.22
C THR A 153 1.15 25.02 -19.66
N ASP A 154 0.53 24.04 -20.34
CA ASP A 154 0.95 23.53 -21.66
C ASP A 154 2.46 23.19 -21.71
N GLY A 155 2.96 22.62 -20.61
CA GLY A 155 4.36 22.30 -20.41
C GLY A 155 4.86 21.17 -21.32
N LEU A 156 6.07 21.35 -21.86
CA LEU A 156 6.73 20.45 -22.82
C LEU A 156 6.86 18.99 -22.34
N TYR A 157 6.96 18.76 -21.03
CA TYR A 157 7.12 17.43 -20.44
C TYR A 157 5.81 16.80 -19.91
N ALA A 158 4.66 17.45 -20.07
CA ALA A 158 3.39 16.96 -19.52
C ALA A 158 3.05 15.55 -19.99
N HIS A 159 3.28 15.24 -21.26
CA HIS A 159 3.05 13.91 -21.82
C HIS A 159 3.98 12.84 -21.20
N PHE A 160 5.25 13.17 -20.96
CA PHE A 160 6.18 12.23 -20.34
C PHE A 160 5.73 11.85 -18.93
N PHE A 161 5.41 12.83 -18.09
CA PHE A 161 4.98 12.58 -16.72
C PHE A 161 3.61 11.90 -16.63
N LYS A 162 2.73 12.12 -17.61
CA LYS A 162 1.49 11.33 -17.77
C LYS A 162 1.80 9.84 -17.92
N GLU A 163 2.72 9.48 -18.80
CA GLU A 163 3.07 8.07 -19.02
C GLU A 163 3.80 7.47 -17.82
N VAL A 164 4.69 8.22 -17.17
CA VAL A 164 5.30 7.80 -15.90
C VAL A 164 4.23 7.52 -14.85
N HIS A 165 3.28 8.45 -14.66
CA HIS A 165 2.18 8.30 -13.71
C HIS A 165 1.31 7.07 -14.00
N LYS A 166 0.98 6.81 -15.27
CA LYS A 166 0.20 5.62 -15.67
C LYS A 166 0.93 4.32 -15.38
N VAL A 167 2.21 4.24 -15.75
CA VAL A 167 3.03 3.04 -15.50
C VAL A 167 3.22 2.82 -14.00
N SER A 168 3.54 3.87 -13.24
CA SER A 168 3.75 3.76 -11.81
C SER A 168 2.46 3.43 -11.06
N ALA A 169 1.31 3.98 -11.46
CA ALA A 169 0.00 3.62 -10.90
C ALA A 169 -0.34 2.14 -11.16
N THR A 170 0.03 1.62 -12.33
CA THR A 170 -0.12 0.19 -12.65
C THR A 170 0.76 -0.67 -11.75
N LEU A 171 2.03 -0.29 -11.57
CA LEU A 171 2.94 -0.96 -10.63
C LEU A 171 2.45 -0.89 -9.18
N LEU A 172 1.86 0.24 -8.77
CA LEU A 172 1.27 0.42 -7.45
C LEU A 172 0.05 -0.49 -7.25
N ALA A 173 -0.78 -0.68 -8.28
CA ALA A 173 -1.90 -1.63 -8.24
C ALA A 173 -1.41 -3.07 -8.09
N LEU A 174 -0.39 -3.48 -8.86
CA LEU A 174 0.25 -4.80 -8.71
C LEU A 174 0.88 -4.98 -7.33
N TYR A 175 1.55 -3.94 -6.82
CA TYR A 175 2.10 -3.92 -5.47
C TYR A 175 1.00 -4.13 -4.43
N LEU A 176 -0.12 -3.42 -4.53
CA LEU A 176 -1.24 -3.54 -3.60
C LEU A 176 -1.78 -4.98 -3.57
N LEU A 177 -1.93 -5.62 -4.73
CA LEU A 177 -2.34 -7.02 -4.83
C LEU A 177 -1.33 -7.96 -4.16
N GLY A 178 -0.04 -7.82 -4.48
CA GLY A 178 1.02 -8.67 -3.92
C GLY A 178 1.19 -8.49 -2.41
N HIS A 179 1.35 -7.24 -1.96
CA HIS A 179 1.50 -6.88 -0.56
C HIS A 179 0.25 -7.24 0.25
N GLY A 180 -0.94 -6.92 -0.25
CA GLY A 180 -2.22 -7.23 0.40
C GLY A 180 -2.44 -8.74 0.54
N THR A 181 -2.09 -9.52 -0.47
CA THR A 181 -2.17 -10.99 -0.41
C THR A 181 -1.19 -11.54 0.63
N MET A 182 0.06 -11.06 0.63
CA MET A 182 1.05 -11.45 1.64
C MET A 182 0.55 -11.14 3.05
N ALA A 183 0.11 -9.90 3.30
CA ALA A 183 -0.41 -9.47 4.59
C ALA A 183 -1.60 -10.34 5.05
N THR A 184 -2.50 -10.68 4.13
CA THR A 184 -3.68 -11.53 4.41
C THR A 184 -3.28 -12.96 4.78
N ILE A 185 -2.35 -13.58 4.05
CA ILE A 185 -1.84 -14.92 4.38
C ILE A 185 -1.19 -14.92 5.77
N HIS A 186 -0.36 -13.91 6.05
CA HIS A 186 0.28 -13.74 7.36
C HIS A 186 -0.74 -13.60 8.49
N PHE A 187 -1.79 -12.82 8.28
CA PHE A 187 -2.88 -12.63 9.23
C PHE A 187 -3.62 -13.94 9.53
N ILE A 188 -4.02 -14.68 8.50
CA ILE A 188 -4.73 -15.97 8.65
C ILE A 188 -3.87 -16.99 9.41
N VAL A 189 -2.58 -17.08 9.08
CA VAL A 189 -1.65 -18.00 9.77
C VAL A 189 -1.48 -17.60 11.23
N TRP A 190 -1.37 -16.30 11.53
CA TRP A 190 -1.30 -15.80 12.90
C TRP A 190 -2.57 -16.15 13.70
N GLN A 191 -3.77 -15.93 13.13
CA GLN A 191 -5.03 -16.28 13.78
C GLN A 191 -5.09 -17.78 14.13
N ARG A 192 -4.70 -18.66 13.21
CA ARG A 192 -4.64 -20.11 13.44
C ARG A 192 -3.68 -20.48 14.57
N ARG A 193 -2.52 -19.82 14.65
CA ARG A 193 -1.54 -20.04 15.73
C ARG A 193 -2.09 -19.61 17.09
N VAL A 194 -2.74 -18.47 17.17
CA VAL A 194 -3.36 -17.97 18.41
C VAL A 194 -4.47 -18.92 18.88
N ALA A 195 -5.34 -19.38 17.97
CA ALA A 195 -6.40 -20.33 18.30
C ALA A 195 -5.84 -21.66 18.85
N ARG A 196 -4.78 -22.20 18.22
CA ARG A 196 -4.11 -23.43 18.69
C ARG A 196 -3.49 -23.27 20.08
N LYS A 197 -2.86 -22.12 20.38
CA LYS A 197 -2.31 -21.85 21.72
C LYS A 197 -3.38 -21.85 22.79
N LYS A 198 -4.53 -21.19 22.55
CA LYS A 198 -5.66 -21.18 23.48
C LYS A 198 -6.21 -22.58 23.75
N MET A 199 -6.33 -23.43 22.72
CA MET A 199 -6.79 -24.81 22.88
C MET A 199 -5.82 -25.68 23.69
N ARG A 200 -4.50 -25.46 23.55
CA ARG A 200 -3.49 -26.18 24.33
C ARG A 200 -3.53 -25.79 25.81
N GLN A 201 -3.67 -24.49 26.08
CA GLN A 201 -3.77 -23.99 27.46
C GLN A 201 -5.03 -24.51 28.17
N LYS A 202 -6.17 -24.57 27.47
CA LYS A 202 -7.40 -25.18 28.01
C LYS A 202 -7.29 -26.70 28.28
N LYS A 203 -6.31 -27.40 27.70
CA LYS A 203 -6.07 -28.83 27.96
C LYS A 203 -5.09 -29.08 29.10
N SER A 204 -4.37 -28.06 29.57
CA SER A 204 -3.42 -28.16 30.68
C SER A 204 -4.01 -27.68 32.02
N ASP A 205 -5.22 -27.13 31.99
CA ASP A 205 -6.03 -26.71 33.14
C ASP A 205 -7.15 -27.74 33.37
#